data_AF-A0A3D1CP85-F1
#
_entry.id   AF-A0A3D1CP85-F1
#
_cell.length_a   1.000
_cell.length_b   1.000
_cell.length_c   1.000
_cell.angle_alpha   90.00
_cell.angle_beta   90.00
_cell.angle_gamma   90.00
#
_symmetry.space_group_name_H-M   'P 1'
#
loop_
_entity.id
_entity.type
_entity.pdbx_description
1 polymer ?
#
loop_
_entity_poly.entity_id
_entity_poly.type
_entity_poly.pdbx_seq_one_letter_code
_entity_poly.pdbx_strand_id
1 'polypeptide(L)'
;WPGEKHVEAAMWQRAETLLPEHRIANYIQAQMDLGATLCTRSRPACQQCPLQTDCQAFASGEPTLFPVRKAKKIQPVRQTNWFIYID
;
A
#
# COMPACT_ATOMS: atom_id res chain seq x y z
N TRP A 1 -6.25 4.70 8.79
CA TRP A 1 -5.11 3.94 8.23
C TRP A 1 -5.60 2.53 7.85
N PRO A 2 -5.13 1.89 6.75
CA PRO A 2 -5.70 0.61 6.32
C PRO A 2 -5.68 -0.54 7.35
N GLY A 3 -4.82 -0.48 8.37
CA GLY A 3 -4.81 -1.50 9.42
C GLY A 3 -5.75 -1.23 10.61
N GLU A 4 -6.61 -0.20 10.55
CA GLU A 4 -7.75 -0.09 11.47
C GLU A 4 -8.86 -1.03 11.00
N LYS A 5 -9.40 -1.86 11.92
CA LYS A 5 -10.36 -2.93 11.58
C LYS A 5 -11.56 -2.46 10.74
N HIS A 6 -12.12 -1.29 11.05
CA HIS A 6 -13.28 -0.77 10.30
C HIS A 6 -12.90 -0.33 8.88
N VAL A 7 -11.68 0.21 8.69
CA VAL A 7 -11.16 0.59 7.37
C VAL A 7 -10.84 -0.67 6.56
N GLU A 8 -10.16 -1.64 7.17
CA GLU A 8 -9.85 -2.93 6.56
C GLU A 8 -11.12 -3.65 6.09
N ALA A 9 -12.15 -3.71 6.94
CA ALA A 9 -13.43 -4.34 6.60
C ALA A 9 -14.11 -3.64 5.42
N ALA A 10 -14.13 -2.30 5.39
CA ALA A 10 -14.69 -1.55 4.27
C ALA A 10 -13.91 -1.78 2.97
N MET A 11 -12.58 -1.90 3.05
CA MET A 11 -11.73 -2.22 1.89
C MET A 11 -12.00 -3.63 1.36
N TRP A 12 -12.14 -4.62 2.24
CA TRP A 12 -12.51 -5.99 1.85
C TRP A 12 -13.87 -6.04 1.16
N GLN A 13 -14.89 -5.43 1.77
CA GLN A 13 -16.22 -5.36 1.16
C GLN A 13 -16.16 -4.74 -0.24
N ARG A 14 -15.41 -3.64 -0.40
CA ARG A 14 -15.26 -3.01 -1.71
C ARG A 14 -14.52 -3.92 -2.70
N ALA A 15 -13.46 -4.60 -2.28
CA ALA A 15 -12.70 -5.52 -3.14
C ALA A 15 -13.59 -6.67 -3.65
N GLU A 16 -14.44 -7.23 -2.78
CA GLU A 16 -15.39 -8.28 -3.15
C GLU A 16 -16.37 -7.81 -4.22
N THR A 17 -16.89 -6.58 -4.14
CA THR A 17 -17.79 -6.03 -5.18
C THR A 17 -17.14 -5.84 -6.55
N LEU A 18 -15.81 -5.91 -6.64
CA LEU A 18 -15.04 -5.73 -7.88
C LEU A 18 -14.55 -7.06 -8.46
N LEU A 19 -14.81 -8.19 -7.80
CA LEU A 19 -14.40 -9.49 -8.31
C LEU A 19 -15.19 -9.84 -9.58
N PRO A 20 -14.50 -10.22 -10.68
CA PRO A 20 -15.20 -10.66 -11.87
C PRO A 20 -15.71 -12.10 -11.71
N GLU A 21 -16.85 -12.41 -12.33
CA GLU A 21 -17.41 -13.78 -12.37
C GLU A 21 -16.51 -14.77 -13.13
N HIS A 22 -15.69 -14.26 -14.05
CA HIS A 22 -14.80 -15.05 -14.90
C HIS A 22 -13.35 -14.54 -14.84
N ARG A 23 -12.39 -15.44 -15.08
CA ARG A 23 -10.94 -15.13 -15.10
C ARG A 23 -10.42 -14.50 -13.80
N ILE A 24 -11.01 -14.85 -12.66
CA ILE A 24 -10.64 -14.33 -11.33
C ILE A 24 -9.13 -14.46 -11.04
N ALA A 25 -8.51 -15.58 -11.41
CA ALA A 25 -7.07 -15.79 -11.22
C ALA A 25 -6.24 -14.75 -11.98
N ASN A 26 -6.61 -14.43 -13.22
CA ASN A 26 -5.93 -13.41 -14.01
C ASN A 26 -6.16 -12.02 -13.46
N TYR A 27 -7.37 -11.73 -12.96
CA TYR A 27 -7.69 -10.46 -12.32
C TYR A 27 -6.83 -10.24 -11.07
N ILE A 28 -6.75 -11.23 -10.18
CA ILE A 28 -5.93 -11.18 -8.96
C ILE A 28 -4.45 -11.04 -9.32
N GLN A 29 -3.95 -11.80 -10.30
CA GLN A 29 -2.56 -11.68 -10.73
C GLN A 29 -2.25 -10.29 -11.31
N ALA A 30 -3.13 -9.75 -12.16
CA ALA A 30 -2.97 -8.41 -12.72
C ALA A 30 -2.95 -7.32 -11.63
N GLN A 31 -3.76 -7.46 -10.57
CA GLN A 31 -3.72 -6.54 -9.43
C GLN A 31 -2.38 -6.60 -8.67
N MET A 32 -1.84 -7.80 -8.45
CA MET A 32 -0.53 -7.97 -7.82
C MET A 32 0.59 -7.40 -8.68
N ASP A 33 0.60 -7.69 -9.98
CA ASP A 33 1.59 -7.20 -10.94
C ASP A 33 1.54 -5.66 -11.04
N LEU A 34 0.33 -5.08 -11.02
CA LEU A 34 0.14 -3.63 -11.00
C LEU A 34 0.85 -3.00 -9.79
N GLY A 35 0.66 -3.56 -8.59
CA GLY A 35 1.31 -3.07 -7.36
C GLY A 35 2.82 -3.28 -7.34
N ALA A 36 3.31 -4.34 -7.99
CA ALA A 36 4.73 -4.65 -8.08
C ALA A 36 5.47 -3.76 -9.10
N THR A 37 4.83 -3.37 -10.20
CA THR A 37 5.51 -2.77 -11.36
C THR A 37 5.13 -1.31 -11.62
N LEU A 38 3.87 -0.92 -11.44
CA LEU A 38 3.37 0.41 -11.82
C LEU A 38 2.94 1.25 -10.61
N CYS A 39 2.05 0.75 -9.77
CA CYS A 39 1.54 1.43 -8.57
C CYS A 39 2.49 1.23 -7.37
N THR A 40 3.77 1.56 -7.56
CA THR A 40 4.82 1.31 -6.56
C THR A 40 4.83 2.37 -5.45
N ARG A 41 5.37 2.00 -4.29
CA ARG A 41 5.33 2.81 -3.05
C ARG A 41 5.93 4.22 -3.18
N SER A 42 7.02 4.40 -3.92
CA SER A 42 7.80 5.64 -3.93
C SER A 42 7.81 6.38 -5.26
N ARG A 43 7.73 5.66 -6.38
CA ARG A 43 7.82 6.23 -7.73
C ARG A 43 6.80 5.54 -8.64
N PRO A 44 5.49 5.77 -8.42
CA PRO A 44 4.47 5.13 -9.24
C PRO A 44 4.57 5.62 -10.70
N ALA A 45 4.52 4.68 -11.64
CA ALA A 45 4.57 4.96 -13.07
C ALA A 45 3.17 5.35 -13.59
N CYS A 46 2.55 6.38 -13.00
CA CYS A 46 1.14 6.72 -13.25
C CYS A 46 0.81 6.99 -14.73
N GLN A 47 1.76 7.53 -15.51
CA GLN A 47 1.59 7.78 -16.96
C GLN A 47 1.44 6.50 -17.79
N GLN A 48 1.87 5.36 -17.24
CA GLN A 48 1.75 4.05 -17.88
C GLN A 48 0.65 3.20 -17.22
N CYS A 49 -0.01 3.72 -16.18
CA CYS A 49 -0.99 2.97 -15.41
C CYS A 49 -2.29 2.84 -16.21
N PRO A 50 -2.81 1.62 -16.45
CA PRO A 50 -4.06 1.43 -17.18
C PRO A 50 -5.29 1.97 -16.43
N LEU A 51 -5.15 2.26 -15.13
CA LEU A 51 -6.21 2.82 -14.28
C LEU A 51 -6.06 4.33 -14.06
N GLN A 52 -5.16 5.01 -14.78
CA GLN A 52 -4.83 6.42 -14.55
C GLN A 52 -6.07 7.32 -14.52
N THR A 53 -6.96 7.15 -15.51
CA THR A 53 -8.17 7.97 -15.69
C THR A 53 -9.12 7.91 -14.49
N ASP A 54 -9.24 6.75 -13.86
CA ASP A 54 -10.14 6.52 -12.72
C ASP A 54 -9.43 6.66 -11.36
N CYS A 55 -8.12 6.87 -11.35
CA CYS A 55 -7.32 6.91 -10.14
C CYS A 55 -7.44 8.27 -9.43
N GLN A 56 -8.19 8.31 -8.33
CA GLN A 56 -8.34 9.51 -7.51
C GLN A 56 -7.01 10.02 -6.94
N ALA A 57 -6.09 9.13 -6.61
CA ALA A 57 -4.78 9.50 -6.08
C ALA A 57 -3.90 10.20 -7.15
N PHE A 58 -4.07 9.83 -8.42
CA PHE A 58 -3.43 10.52 -9.54
C PHE A 58 -4.12 11.85 -9.84
N ALA A 59 -5.46 11.87 -9.86
CA ALA A 59 -6.24 13.08 -10.07
C ALA A 59 -5.97 14.16 -9.00
N SER A 60 -5.64 13.76 -7.76
CA SER A 60 -5.23 14.66 -6.69
C SER A 60 -3.78 15.14 -6.77
N GLY A 61 -2.99 14.63 -7.73
CA GLY A 61 -1.57 14.94 -7.92
C GLY A 61 -0.63 14.29 -6.89
N GLU A 62 -1.15 13.48 -5.97
CA GLU A 62 -0.43 13.03 -4.77
C GLU A 62 -0.56 11.51 -4.52
N PRO A 63 -0.18 10.65 -5.50
CA PRO A 63 -0.38 9.21 -5.37
C PRO A 63 0.43 8.58 -4.22
N THR A 64 1.55 9.20 -3.84
CA THR A 64 2.44 8.69 -2.78
C THR A 64 1.96 8.97 -1.36
N LEU A 65 0.89 9.77 -1.20
CA LEU A 65 0.20 9.92 0.09
C LEU A 65 -0.61 8.68 0.47
N PHE A 66 -0.84 7.78 -0.48
CA PHE A 66 -1.61 6.55 -0.30
C PHE A 66 -0.73 5.29 -0.36
N PRO A 67 -1.08 4.23 0.41
CA PRO A 67 -2.04 4.26 1.51
C PRO A 67 -1.55 5.14 2.67
N VAL A 68 -2.50 5.73 3.41
CA VAL A 68 -2.20 6.57 4.58
C VAL A 68 -1.42 5.75 5.60
N ARG A 69 -0.29 6.29 6.09
CA ARG A 69 0.58 5.61 7.06
C ARG A 69 -0.07 5.58 8.44
N LYS A 70 0.26 4.54 9.22
CA LYS A 70 -0.08 4.51 10.64
C LYS A 70 0.61 5.68 11.35
N ALA A 71 -0.13 6.39 12.19
CA ALA A 71 0.46 7.42 13.06
C ALA A 71 1.59 6.79 13.89
N LYS A 72 2.77 7.42 13.88
CA LYS A 72 3.91 6.93 14.66
C LYS A 72 3.57 7.01 16.15
N LYS A 73 3.72 5.90 16.86
CA LYS A 73 3.78 5.92 18.33
C LYS A 73 5.18 6.36 18.74
N ILE A 74 5.27 7.11 19.83
CA ILE A 74 6.55 7.37 20.50
C ILE A 74 7.08 6.01 20.98
N GLN A 75 8.22 5.60 20.43
CA GLN A 75 8.92 4.38 20.83
C GLN A 75 9.75 4.71 22.08
N PRO A 76 9.71 3.88 23.14
CA PRO A 76 10.58 4.07 24.29
C PRO A 76 12.05 3.90 23.87
N VAL A 77 12.91 4.82 24.31
CA VAL A 77 14.36 4.71 24.07
C VAL A 77 14.93 3.67 25.03
N ARG A 78 15.54 2.60 24.51
CA ARG A 78 16.30 1.64 25.30
C ARG A 78 17.76 2.03 25.29
N GLN A 79 18.34 2.28 26.47
CA GLN A 79 19.78 2.44 26.64
C GLN A 79 20.44 1.07 26.77
N THR A 80 21.62 0.88 26.18
CA THR A 80 22.41 -0.36 26.28
C THR A 80 23.88 0.02 26.31
N ASN A 81 24.59 -0.47 27.33
CA ASN A 81 26.02 -0.27 27.47
C ASN A 81 26.74 -1.48 26.86
N TRP A 82 27.72 -1.21 26.02
CA TRP A 82 28.56 -2.22 25.41
C TRP A 82 29.95 -2.11 26.01
N PHE A 83 30.46 -3.22 26.53
CA PHE A 83 31.87 -3.32 26.90
C PHE A 83 32.59 -4.07 25.79
N ILE A 84 33.66 -3.47 25.30
CA ILE A 84 34.57 -4.12 24.36
C ILE A 84 35.85 -4.37 25.15
N TYR A 85 36.18 -5.64 25.31
CA TYR A 85 37.46 -6.07 25.88
C TYR A 85 38.44 -6.29 24.73
N ILE A 86 39.65 -5.79 24.90
CA ILE A 86 40.76 -5.97 23.98
C ILE A 86 41.91 -6.51 24.84
N ASP A 87 42.47 -7.66 24.44
CA ASP A 87 43.60 -8.32 25.10
C ASP A 87 44.86 -7.44 25.10
#